data_AF-A0A180FY03-F1
#
_entry.id   AF-A0A180FY03-F1
#
_cell.length_a   1.000
_cell.length_b   1.000
_cell.length_c   1.000
_cell.angle_alpha   90.00
_cell.angle_beta   90.00
_cell.angle_gamma   90.00
#
_symmetry.space_group_name_H-M   'P 1'
#
loop_
_entity.id
_entity.type
_entity.pdbx_description
1 polymer ?
#
loop_
_entity_poly.entity_id
_entity_poly.type
_entity_poly.pdbx_seq_one_letter_code
_entity_poly.pdbx_strand_id
1 'polypeptide(L)'
;AAVAAGATIFTNISGREANQAMLATVARLDVSYVLMHIRGNPLKMVEMARYQDGNVVTGFRRDLAQKIRKAFCGGIKRRNLIIDPGFGFAKDLECNYQLLHSLDTLQCAFPTNTRTPFCTDYASH
;
A
#
# COMPACT_ATOMS: atom_id res chain seq x y z
N ALA A 1 -8.61 -21.90 2.40
CA ALA A 1 -7.71 -22.87 3.03
C ALA A 1 -6.94 -22.25 4.19
N ALA A 2 -5.98 -21.34 3.96
CA ALA A 2 -5.15 -20.76 5.02
C ALA A 2 -5.93 -20.11 6.18
N VAL A 3 -6.95 -19.30 5.89
CA VAL A 3 -7.79 -18.68 6.95
C VAL A 3 -8.56 -19.74 7.76
N ALA A 4 -9.06 -20.79 7.11
CA ALA A 4 -9.71 -21.91 7.80
C ALA A 4 -8.73 -22.71 8.68
N ALA A 5 -7.43 -22.64 8.38
CA ALA A 5 -6.35 -23.21 9.20
C ALA A 5 -5.85 -22.24 10.29
N GLY A 6 -6.51 -21.09 10.50
CA GLY A 6 -6.20 -20.13 11.56
C GLY A 6 -5.39 -18.90 11.14
N ALA A 7 -5.09 -18.71 9.85
CA ALA A 7 -4.41 -17.50 9.40
C ALA A 7 -5.30 -16.25 9.56
N THR A 8 -4.80 -15.23 10.25
CA THR A 8 -5.52 -13.98 10.56
C THR A 8 -4.98 -12.75 9.84
N ILE A 9 -3.85 -12.89 9.13
CA ILE A 9 -3.20 -11.80 8.40
C ILE A 9 -2.87 -12.29 6.98
N PHE A 10 -3.21 -11.46 6.00
CA PHE A 10 -2.85 -11.65 4.60
C PHE A 10 -1.86 -10.56 4.18
N THR A 11 -0.75 -10.97 3.57
CA THR A 11 0.23 -10.08 2.94
C THR A 11 0.48 -10.53 1.50
N ASN A 12 0.56 -9.59 0.56
CA ASN A 12 0.91 -9.90 -0.83
C ASN A 12 2.29 -9.32 -1.16
N ILE A 13 3.31 -10.18 -1.12
CA ILE A 13 4.71 -9.83 -1.40
C ILE A 13 5.14 -10.16 -2.84
N SER A 14 4.22 -10.60 -3.69
CA SER A 14 4.55 -11.11 -5.04
C SER A 14 5.05 -10.04 -6.03
N GLY A 15 5.07 -8.77 -5.64
CA GLY A 15 5.35 -7.64 -6.53
C GLY A 15 4.22 -7.35 -7.53
N ARG A 16 3.11 -8.10 -7.48
CA ARG A 16 1.92 -7.85 -8.29
C ARG A 16 0.91 -7.05 -7.47
N GLU A 17 0.31 -6.06 -8.12
CA GLU A 17 -0.80 -5.31 -7.54
C GLU A 17 -1.95 -6.22 -7.12
N ALA A 18 -2.49 -5.95 -5.95
CA ALA A 18 -3.71 -6.57 -5.46
C ALA A 18 -4.86 -6.32 -6.44
N ASN A 19 -5.49 -7.39 -6.93
CA ASN A 19 -6.71 -7.25 -7.76
C ASN A 19 -7.97 -7.20 -6.88
N GLN A 20 -9.07 -6.73 -7.47
CA GLN A 20 -10.34 -6.52 -6.77
C GLN A 20 -10.92 -7.81 -6.17
N ALA A 21 -10.80 -8.94 -6.87
CA ALA A 21 -11.31 -10.23 -6.40
C ALA A 21 -10.57 -10.73 -5.15
N MET A 22 -9.25 -10.53 -5.10
CA MET A 22 -8.42 -10.85 -3.94
C MET A 22 -8.81 -9.98 -2.74
N LEU A 23 -8.92 -8.66 -2.94
CA LEU A 23 -9.30 -7.72 -1.88
C LEU A 23 -10.70 -8.04 -1.32
N ALA A 24 -11.67 -8.31 -2.19
CA ALA A 24 -13.02 -8.71 -1.77
C ALA A 24 -13.01 -10.03 -0.98
N THR A 25 -12.16 -10.98 -1.35
CA THR A 25 -12.01 -12.24 -0.61
C THR A 25 -11.44 -11.99 0.79
N VAL A 26 -10.38 -11.19 0.89
CA VAL A 26 -9.77 -10.82 2.19
C VAL A 26 -10.77 -10.07 3.07
N ALA A 27 -11.53 -9.12 2.50
CA ALA A 27 -12.58 -8.39 3.19
C ALA A 27 -13.68 -9.32 3.73
N ARG A 28 -14.14 -10.27 2.92
CA ARG A 28 -15.16 -11.26 3.32
C ARG A 28 -14.69 -12.19 4.43
N LEU A 29 -13.40 -12.52 4.45
CA LEU A 29 -12.79 -13.34 5.49
C LEU A 29 -12.50 -12.56 6.79
N ASP A 30 -12.69 -11.23 6.79
CA ASP A 30 -12.46 -10.29 7.90
C ASP A 30 -11.06 -10.42 8.55
N VAL A 31 -10.06 -10.79 7.76
CA VAL A 31 -8.65 -10.87 8.20
C VAL A 31 -7.92 -9.56 7.92
N SER A 32 -6.82 -9.31 8.64
CA SER A 32 -5.98 -8.14 8.39
C SER A 32 -5.29 -8.23 7.03
N TYR A 33 -5.20 -7.11 6.33
CA TYR A 33 -4.51 -6.96 5.06
C TYR A 33 -3.29 -6.06 5.23
N VAL A 34 -2.11 -6.62 4.99
CA VAL A 34 -0.85 -5.87 4.89
C VAL A 34 -0.67 -5.40 3.45
N LEU A 35 -0.83 -4.10 3.25
CA LEU A 35 -0.54 -3.42 2.00
C LEU A 35 0.93 -3.04 2.00
N MET A 36 1.75 -3.83 1.31
CA MET A 36 3.17 -3.55 1.15
C MET A 36 3.44 -2.72 -0.10
N HIS A 37 4.17 -1.62 0.03
CA HIS A 37 4.57 -0.77 -1.08
C HIS A 37 5.81 -1.34 -1.80
N ILE A 38 5.54 -2.16 -2.81
CA ILE A 38 6.51 -2.56 -3.84
C ILE A 38 6.25 -1.75 -5.12
N ARG A 39 7.30 -1.32 -5.83
CA ARG A 39 7.24 -0.80 -7.20
C ARG A 39 7.94 -1.77 -8.16
N GLY A 40 7.30 -2.05 -9.29
CA GLY A 40 7.85 -2.97 -10.29
C GLY A 40 7.90 -4.44 -9.84
N ASN A 41 8.58 -5.25 -10.64
CA ASN A 41 8.87 -6.64 -10.33
C ASN A 41 10.39 -6.80 -10.10
N PRO A 42 10.88 -7.96 -9.60
CA PRO A 42 12.31 -8.18 -9.35
C PRO A 42 13.24 -7.85 -10.53
N LEU A 43 12.73 -7.87 -11.76
CA LEU A 43 13.48 -7.59 -12.98
C LEU A 43 13.49 -6.09 -13.36
N LYS A 44 12.52 -5.29 -12.89
CA LYS A 44 12.38 -3.85 -13.23
C LYS A 44 12.49 -2.91 -12.03
N MET A 45 12.73 -3.47 -10.85
CA MET A 45 12.69 -2.73 -9.59
C MET A 45 13.78 -1.66 -9.44
N VAL A 46 14.93 -1.84 -10.09
CA VAL A 46 16.05 -0.86 -10.07
C VAL A 46 15.70 0.38 -10.88
N GLU A 47 15.10 0.22 -12.07
CA GLU A 47 14.66 1.35 -12.91
C GLU A 47 13.48 2.10 -12.29
N MET A 48 12.55 1.36 -11.67
CA MET A 48 11.37 1.94 -11.00
C MET A 48 11.67 2.53 -9.62
N ALA A 49 12.89 2.40 -9.10
CA ALA A 49 13.30 3.08 -7.86
C ALA A 49 13.35 4.60 -8.01
N ARG A 50 13.44 5.10 -9.26
CA ARG A 50 13.42 6.53 -9.57
C ARG A 50 11.99 7.05 -9.65
N TYR A 51 11.68 8.07 -8.87
CA TYR A 51 10.41 8.78 -8.94
C TYR A 51 10.52 9.91 -9.95
N GLN A 52 9.49 10.07 -10.80
CA GLN A 52 9.50 11.03 -11.92
C GLN A 52 9.68 12.48 -11.45
N ASP A 53 9.19 12.80 -10.25
CA ASP A 53 9.20 14.16 -9.69
C ASP A 53 10.50 14.47 -8.93
N GLY A 54 11.49 13.56 -8.93
CA GLY A 54 12.74 13.70 -8.17
C GLY A 54 12.59 13.60 -6.63
N ASN A 55 11.36 13.63 -6.12
CA ASN A 55 11.06 13.49 -4.69
C ASN A 55 10.45 12.11 -4.38
N VAL A 56 11.23 11.29 -3.69
CA VAL A 56 10.85 9.92 -3.29
C VAL A 56 9.62 9.91 -2.38
N VAL A 57 9.54 10.83 -1.42
CA VAL A 57 8.47 10.87 -0.41
C VAL A 57 7.13 11.21 -1.05
N THR A 58 7.11 12.21 -1.92
CA THR A 58 5.89 12.63 -2.64
C THR A 58 5.36 11.51 -3.53
N GLY A 59 6.24 10.89 -4.31
CA GLY A 59 5.86 9.77 -5.17
C GLY A 59 5.37 8.55 -4.38
N PHE A 60 6.07 8.20 -3.30
CA PHE A 60 5.67 7.13 -2.38
C PHE A 60 4.27 7.38 -1.80
N ARG A 61 3.98 8.61 -1.35
CA ARG A 61 2.65 8.97 -0.82
C ARG A 61 1.56 8.84 -1.87
N ARG A 62 1.83 9.25 -3.11
CA ARG A 62 0.89 9.15 -4.24
C ARG A 62 0.54 7.69 -4.54
N ASP A 63 1.57 6.84 -4.70
CA ASP A 63 1.40 5.43 -4.99
C ASP A 63 0.62 4.72 -3.86
N LEU A 64 0.99 5.01 -2.62
CA LEU A 64 0.35 4.42 -1.45
C LEU A 64 -1.11 4.87 -1.30
N ALA A 65 -1.43 6.14 -1.55
CA ALA A 65 -2.81 6.64 -1.52
C ALA A 65 -3.70 5.91 -2.54
N GLN A 66 -3.19 5.67 -3.75
CA GLN A 66 -3.91 4.90 -4.77
C GLN A 66 -4.18 3.46 -4.33
N LYS A 67 -3.18 2.79 -3.73
CA LYS A 67 -3.33 1.41 -3.24
C LYS A 67 -4.31 1.32 -2.06
N ILE A 68 -4.27 2.28 -1.13
CA ILE A 68 -5.20 2.37 0.00
C ILE A 68 -6.64 2.53 -0.51
N ARG A 69 -6.87 3.41 -1.49
CA ARG A 69 -8.18 3.57 -2.13
C ARG A 69 -8.70 2.26 -2.72
N LYS A 70 -7.85 1.53 -3.46
CA LYS A 70 -8.22 0.21 -4.01
C LYS A 70 -8.59 -0.76 -2.89
N ALA A 71 -7.83 -0.82 -1.80
CA ALA A 71 -8.14 -1.67 -0.65
C ALA A 71 -9.53 -1.35 -0.06
N PHE A 72 -9.84 -0.06 0.14
CA PHE A 72 -11.15 0.36 0.64
C PHE A 72 -12.29 0.07 -0.33
N CYS A 73 -12.13 0.37 -1.63
CA CYS A 73 -13.12 0.00 -2.64
C CYS A 73 -13.25 -1.53 -2.79
N GLY A 74 -12.25 -2.32 -2.36
CA GLY A 74 -12.29 -3.77 -2.20
C GLY A 74 -13.02 -4.26 -0.94
N GLY A 75 -13.49 -3.37 -0.07
CA GLY A 75 -14.21 -3.70 1.15
C GLY A 75 -13.31 -3.91 2.39
N ILE A 76 -12.00 -3.69 2.28
CA ILE A 76 -11.10 -3.78 3.44
C ILE A 76 -11.47 -2.70 4.44
N LYS A 77 -11.73 -3.10 5.69
CA LYS A 77 -12.04 -2.17 6.78
C LYS A 77 -10.77 -1.49 7.24
N ARG A 78 -10.85 -0.21 7.65
CA ARG A 78 -9.67 0.54 8.12
C ARG A 78 -8.91 -0.17 9.25
N ARG A 79 -9.63 -0.74 10.22
CA ARG A 79 -9.05 -1.52 11.33
C ARG A 79 -8.28 -2.78 10.88
N ASN A 80 -8.55 -3.28 9.67
CA ASN A 80 -7.89 -4.44 9.11
C ASN A 80 -6.75 -4.04 8.17
N LEU A 81 -6.55 -2.77 7.86
CA LEU A 81 -5.51 -2.33 6.92
C LEU A 81 -4.22 -1.96 7.67
N ILE A 82 -3.14 -2.67 7.36
CA ILE A 82 -1.78 -2.40 7.82
C ILE A 82 -0.97 -1.90 6.63
N ILE A 83 -0.20 -0.84 6.81
CA ILE A 83 0.67 -0.26 5.78
C ILE A 83 2.10 -0.70 6.06
N ASP A 84 2.74 -1.29 5.04
CA ASP A 84 4.16 -1.60 5.05
C ASP A 84 4.87 -0.80 3.94
N PRO A 85 5.82 0.10 4.28
CA PRO A 85 6.56 0.89 3.29
C PRO A 85 7.47 0.06 2.38
N GLY A 86 7.73 -1.21 2.70
CA GLY A 86 8.48 -2.13 1.86
C GLY A 86 9.95 -1.72 1.72
N PHE A 87 10.60 -1.35 2.83
CA PHE A 87 12.04 -1.11 2.84
C PHE A 87 12.79 -2.33 2.30
N GLY A 88 13.79 -2.11 1.44
CA GLY A 88 14.52 -3.20 0.78
C GLY A 88 13.79 -3.85 -0.41
N PHE A 89 12.55 -3.47 -0.73
CA PHE A 89 11.85 -3.90 -1.95
C PHE A 89 11.76 -2.74 -2.96
N ALA A 90 12.53 -2.86 -4.05
CA ALA A 90 12.52 -1.91 -5.17
C ALA A 90 12.92 -0.46 -4.83
N LYS A 91 13.85 -0.31 -3.90
CA LYS A 91 14.41 0.97 -3.49
C LYS A 91 15.91 0.82 -3.34
N ASP A 92 16.67 1.71 -3.95
CA ASP A 92 18.10 1.81 -3.68
C ASP A 92 18.34 2.37 -2.26
N LEU A 93 19.61 2.40 -1.85
CA LEU A 93 20.00 2.80 -0.50
C LEU A 93 19.55 4.24 -0.17
N GLU A 94 19.73 5.16 -1.13
CA GLU A 94 19.37 6.57 -1.01
C GLU A 94 17.85 6.73 -0.82
N CYS A 95 17.05 6.05 -1.64
CA CYS A 95 15.59 6.04 -1.53
C CYS A 95 15.12 5.51 -0.16
N ASN A 96 15.74 4.46 0.36
CA ASN A 96 15.42 3.94 1.69
C ASN A 96 15.74 4.97 2.79
N TYR A 97 16.90 5.66 2.73
CA TYR A 97 17.25 6.69 3.71
C TYR A 97 16.31 7.89 3.68
N GLN A 98 15.93 8.37 2.50
CA GLN A 98 14.99 9.48 2.35
C GLN A 98 13.61 9.16 2.95
N LEU A 99 13.13 7.92 2.75
CA LEU A 99 11.88 7.46 3.36
C LEU A 99 11.99 7.28 4.87
N LEU A 100 13.11 6.72 5.37
CA LEU A 100 13.36 6.56 6.81
C LEU A 100 13.37 7.92 7.51
N HIS A 101 14.06 8.92 6.93
CA HIS A 101 14.12 10.28 7.48
C HIS A 101 12.75 10.97 7.49
N SER A 102 11.83 10.53 6.64
CA SER A 102 10.50 11.14 6.49
C SER A 102 9.38 10.33 7.14
N LEU A 103 9.70 9.27 7.91
CA LEU A 103 8.71 8.34 8.47
C LEU A 103 7.63 9.03 9.29
N ASP A 104 8.00 10.03 10.09
CA ASP A 104 7.06 10.78 10.93
C ASP A 104 6.01 11.51 10.08
N THR A 105 6.42 12.08 8.95
CA THR A 105 5.51 12.75 8.02
C THR A 105 4.58 11.79 7.29
N LEU A 106 4.99 10.52 7.14
CA LEU A 106 4.18 9.47 6.53
C LEU A 106 3.05 9.03 7.48
N GLN A 107 3.31 8.92 8.79
CA GLN A 107 2.28 8.53 9.77
C GLN A 107 1.10 9.51 9.82
N CYS A 108 1.36 10.82 9.74
CA CYS A 108 0.33 11.87 9.80
C CYS A 108 -0.54 11.96 8.54
N ALA A 109 -0.07 11.46 7.39
CA ALA A 109 -0.72 11.67 6.09
C ALA A 109 -1.90 10.74 5.80
N PHE A 110 -2.16 9.73 6.64
CA PHE A 110 -3.23 8.75 6.39
C PHE A 110 -4.49 9.10 7.16
N PRO A 111 -5.57 9.57 6.49
CA PRO A 111 -6.77 10.07 7.17
C PRO A 111 -7.36 8.99 8.09
N THR A 112 -7.55 9.35 9.35
CA THR A 112 -8.14 8.49 10.40
C THR A 112 -9.67 8.54 10.39
N ASN A 113 -10.29 9.41 9.59
CA ASN A 113 -11.73 9.65 9.61
C ASN A 113 -12.50 8.79 8.58
N THR A 114 -13.55 8.12 9.03
CA THR A 114 -14.32 7.08 8.32
C THR A 114 -15.60 7.59 7.64
N ARG A 115 -15.79 8.90 7.46
CA ARG A 115 -17.08 9.48 7.05
C ARG A 115 -17.23 9.87 5.58
N THR A 116 -16.23 9.68 4.73
CA THR A 116 -16.35 9.95 3.28
C THR A 116 -16.34 8.66 2.48
N PRO A 117 -17.21 8.52 1.46
CA PRO A 117 -17.08 7.44 0.49
C PRO A 117 -15.79 7.67 -0.30
N PHE A 118 -14.70 7.00 0.10
CA PHE A 118 -13.36 7.11 -0.52
C PHE A 118 -13.30 6.78 -2.02
N CYS A 119 -14.42 6.35 -2.61
CA CYS A 119 -14.49 5.90 -3.99
C CYS A 119 -14.91 7.02 -4.99
N THR A 120 -15.32 8.23 -4.55
CA THR A 120 -15.77 9.31 -5.47
C THR A 120 -14.88 10.56 -5.61
N ASP A 121 -14.05 10.96 -4.63
CA ASP A 121 -13.59 12.37 -4.56
C ASP A 121 -12.10 12.66 -4.83
N TYR A 122 -11.38 11.87 -5.63
CA TYR A 122 -10.00 12.22 -6.01
C TYR A 122 -9.71 11.92 -7.49
N ALA A 123 -10.63 12.31 -8.38
CA ALA A 123 -10.45 12.25 -9.84
C ALA A 123 -10.08 13.62 -10.46
N SER A 124 -9.88 14.65 -9.64
CA SER A 124 -9.56 16.00 -10.10
C SER A 124 -8.60 16.62 -9.09
N HIS A 125 -7.31 16.60 -9.40
CA HIS A 125 -6.26 17.59 -9.09
C HIS A 125 -4.90 17.05 -9.53
#